data_AF-A0A4U7D876-F1
#
_entry.id   AF-A0A4U7D876-F1
#
_cell.length_a   1.000
_cell.length_b   1.000
_cell.length_c   1.000
_cell.angle_alpha   90.00
_cell.angle_beta   90.00
_cell.angle_gamma   90.00
#
_symmetry.space_group_name_H-M   'P 1'
#
loop_
_entity.id
_entity.type
_entity.pdbx_description
1 polymer ?
#
loop_
_entity_poly.entity_id
_entity_poly.type
_entity_poly.pdbx_seq_one_letter_code
_entity_poly.pdbx_strand_id
1 'polypeptide(L)'
;DAHDGEETDRRLVGGWEGRYYEDFAVGDVYKHPYGRTVTETDNVWFTNLSMNLNPMHFNEAYAAETEFGERLVDGTFVIALAVG
;
A
#
# COMPACT_ATOMS: atom_id res chain seq x y z
N ASP A 1 -23.78 -21.05 -3.21
CA ASP A 1 -23.33 -20.78 -4.57
C ASP A 1 -21.83 -20.64 -4.61
N ALA A 2 -21.18 -21.68 -5.14
CA ALA A 2 -19.74 -21.76 -5.30
C ALA A 2 -19.33 -20.89 -6.50
N HIS A 3 -18.57 -19.83 -6.25
CA HIS A 3 -17.76 -19.23 -7.30
C HIS A 3 -16.55 -20.14 -7.50
N ASP A 4 -16.67 -21.09 -8.43
CA ASP A 4 -15.54 -21.81 -9.01
C ASP A 4 -14.56 -20.78 -9.57
N GLY A 5 -13.45 -20.58 -8.87
CA GLY A 5 -12.37 -19.73 -9.30
C GLY A 5 -11.63 -20.39 -10.45
N GLU A 6 -11.58 -19.73 -11.60
CA GLU A 6 -10.50 -19.97 -12.57
C GLU A 6 -9.18 -19.69 -11.84
N GLU A 7 -8.45 -20.75 -11.54
CA GLU A 7 -7.06 -20.67 -11.08
C GLU A 7 -6.24 -20.13 -12.25
N THR A 8 -6.19 -18.79 -12.38
CA THR A 8 -5.28 -18.14 -13.33
C THR A 8 -3.87 -18.63 -13.02
N ASP A 9 -3.21 -19.26 -13.98
CA ASP A 9 -1.82 -19.71 -13.89
C ASP A 9 -0.91 -18.50 -13.57
N ARG A 10 -0.61 -18.30 -12.28
CA ARG A 10 0.19 -17.18 -11.80
C ARG A 10 1.67 -17.55 -11.87
N ARG A 11 2.39 -16.93 -12.80
CA ARG A 11 3.83 -17.14 -12.98
C ARG A 11 4.61 -16.11 -12.19
N LEU A 12 5.35 -16.54 -11.16
CA LEU A 12 6.30 -15.66 -10.48
C LEU A 12 7.49 -15.38 -11.40
N VAL A 13 7.73 -14.11 -11.70
CA VAL A 13 8.81 -13.68 -12.60
C VAL A 13 9.84 -12.87 -11.81
N GLY A 14 11.13 -13.16 -12.04
CA GLY A 14 12.24 -12.42 -11.44
C GLY A 14 12.45 -11.06 -12.10
N GLY A 15 12.77 -10.05 -11.29
CA GLY A 15 13.21 -8.72 -11.72
C GLY A 15 12.09 -7.79 -12.23
N TRP A 16 12.20 -6.51 -11.86
CA TRP A 16 11.27 -5.43 -12.24
C TRP A 16 11.94 -4.33 -13.08
N GLU A 17 13.26 -4.40 -13.28
CA GLU A 17 14.07 -3.35 -13.90
C GLU A 17 14.22 -3.59 -15.41
N GLY A 18 14.03 -2.52 -16.19
CA GLY A 18 14.48 -2.47 -17.60
C GLY A 18 13.75 -3.41 -18.56
N ARG A 19 12.44 -3.60 -18.39
CA ARG A 19 11.61 -4.38 -19.31
C ARG A 19 10.96 -3.52 -20.39
N TYR A 20 10.74 -4.10 -21.55
CA TYR A 20 9.88 -3.56 -22.58
C TYR A 20 8.48 -4.20 -22.51
N TYR A 21 7.53 -3.63 -23.26
CA TYR A 21 6.14 -4.08 -23.24
C TYR A 21 6.00 -5.56 -23.66
N GLU A 22 6.82 -6.00 -24.61
CA GLU A 22 6.85 -7.38 -25.13
C GLU A 22 7.35 -8.43 -24.15
N ASP A 23 7.97 -8.04 -23.02
CA ASP A 23 8.48 -8.96 -22.01
C ASP A 23 7.41 -9.41 -20.99
N PHE A 24 6.20 -8.85 -21.07
CA PHE A 24 5.09 -9.13 -20.15
C PHE A 24 4.14 -10.18 -20.72
N ALA A 25 3.75 -11.15 -19.91
CA ALA A 25 2.68 -12.09 -20.21
C ALA A 25 1.54 -11.99 -19.19
N VAL A 26 0.30 -12.22 -19.63
CA VAL A 26 -0.84 -12.36 -18.72
C VAL A 26 -0.57 -13.50 -17.74
N GLY A 27 -0.82 -13.24 -16.46
CA GLY A 27 -0.51 -14.18 -15.37
C GLY A 27 0.83 -13.93 -14.69
N ASP A 28 1.68 -13.05 -15.22
CA ASP A 28 2.94 -12.70 -14.58
C ASP A 28 2.71 -11.97 -13.24
N VAL A 29 3.44 -12.41 -12.22
CA VAL A 29 3.48 -11.82 -10.88
C VAL A 29 4.89 -11.35 -10.59
N TYR A 30 5.05 -10.04 -10.42
CA TYR A 30 6.31 -9.38 -10.10
C TYR A 30 6.33 -8.99 -8.63
N LYS A 31 7.25 -9.57 -7.86
CA LYS A 31 7.46 -9.18 -6.46
C LYS A 31 8.43 -8.01 -6.39
N HIS A 32 7.95 -6.86 -5.91
CA HIS A 32 8.83 -5.73 -5.64
C HIS A 32 9.91 -6.13 -4.62
N PRO A 33 11.20 -5.82 -4.87
CA PRO A 33 12.29 -6.33 -4.04
C PRO A 33 12.38 -5.64 -2.68
N TYR A 34 11.85 -4.42 -2.58
CA TYR A 34 11.91 -3.63 -1.36
C TYR A 34 10.58 -3.69 -0.60
N GLY A 35 10.69 -3.90 0.71
CA GLY A 35 9.66 -3.59 1.67
C GLY A 35 10.24 -2.59 2.68
N ARG A 36 9.39 -1.77 3.28
CA ARG A 36 9.78 -0.87 4.37
C ARG A 36 8.74 -0.85 5.46
N THR A 37 9.20 -0.68 6.69
CA THR A 37 8.33 -0.43 7.84
C THR A 37 7.78 0.99 7.75
N VAL A 38 6.46 1.13 7.90
CA VAL A 38 5.81 2.44 8.03
C VAL A 38 5.94 2.88 9.48
N THR A 39 6.37 4.13 9.67
CA THR A 39 6.56 4.74 10.98
C THR A 39 5.59 5.90 11.18
N GLU A 40 5.44 6.36 12.42
CA GLU A 40 4.67 7.56 12.73
C GLU A 40 5.16 8.79 11.95
N THR A 41 6.48 8.91 11.80
CA THR A 41 7.13 9.97 11.02
C THR A 41 6.53 10.06 9.62
N ASP A 42 6.42 8.92 8.93
CA ASP A 42 5.89 8.90 7.57
C ASP A 42 4.45 9.43 7.48
N ASN A 43 3.61 9.00 8.42
CA ASN A 43 2.21 9.41 8.47
C ASN A 43 2.07 10.91 8.75
N VAL A 44 2.78 11.43 9.74
CA VAL A 44 2.74 12.85 10.13
C VAL A 44 3.27 13.72 8.98
N TRP A 45 4.39 13.34 8.37
CA TRP A 45 4.96 14.10 7.26
C TRP A 45 4.01 14.16 6.06
N PHE A 46 3.45 13.02 5.65
CA PHE A 46 2.57 12.98 4.49
C PHE A 46 1.24 13.69 4.75
N THR A 47 0.65 13.50 5.92
CA THR A 47 -0.58 14.18 6.35
C THR A 47 -0.39 15.71 6.34
N ASN A 48 0.76 16.20 6.81
CA ASN A 48 1.08 17.63 6.79
C ASN A 48 1.30 18.16 5.37
N LEU A 49 2.09 17.45 4.55
CA LEU A 49 2.42 17.88 3.20
C LEU A 49 1.18 17.95 2.30
N SER A 50 0.25 17.01 2.49
CA SER A 50 -1.01 16.95 1.73
C SER A 50 -2.13 17.82 2.31
N MET A 51 -1.92 18.44 3.48
CA MET A 51 -2.96 19.12 4.25
C MET A 51 -4.19 18.23 4.52
N ASN A 52 -3.97 16.94 4.78
CA ASN A 52 -5.05 16.05 5.19
C ASN A 52 -5.47 16.38 6.64
N LEU A 53 -6.69 16.91 6.79
CA LEU A 53 -7.22 17.38 8.08
C LEU A 53 -8.03 16.31 8.85
N ASN A 54 -8.00 15.05 8.42
CA ASN A 54 -8.69 13.99 9.14
C ASN A 54 -7.96 13.66 10.47
N PRO A 55 -8.61 13.88 11.64
CA PRO A 55 -7.97 13.68 12.95
C PRO A 55 -7.50 12.25 13.20
N MET A 56 -8.03 11.25 12.48
CA MET A 56 -7.59 9.86 12.56
C MET A 56 -6.09 9.68 12.30
N HIS A 57 -5.45 10.59 11.54
CA HIS A 57 -4.05 10.46 11.15
C HIS A 57 -3.07 11.19 12.08
N PHE A 58 -3.53 12.10 12.94
CA PHE A 58 -2.63 12.95 13.72
C PHE A 58 -3.07 13.22 15.17
N ASN A 59 -4.32 12.93 15.55
CA ASN A 59 -4.82 13.18 16.89
C ASN A 59 -4.97 11.87 17.68
N GLU A 60 -4.04 11.64 18.61
CA GLU A 60 -4.02 10.43 19.45
C GLU A 60 -5.24 10.32 20.37
N ALA A 61 -5.69 11.43 20.97
CA ALA A 61 -6.87 11.42 21.84
C ALA A 61 -8.13 11.04 21.07
N TYR A 62 -8.30 11.58 19.86
CA TYR A 62 -9.40 11.19 18.98
C TYR A 62 -9.31 9.72 18.59
N ALA A 63 -8.13 9.25 18.17
CA ALA A 63 -7.94 7.88 17.71
C ALA A 63 -8.18 6.83 18.81
N ALA A 64 -7.83 7.14 20.07
CA ALA A 64 -8.07 6.27 21.22
C ALA A 64 -9.56 5.98 21.51
N GLU A 65 -10.46 6.85 21.04
CA GLU A 65 -11.92 6.67 21.17
C GLU A 65 -12.51 5.82 20.03
N THR A 66 -11.71 5.47 19.02
CA THR A 66 -12.14 4.69 17.86
C THR A 66 -11.90 3.19 18.09
N GLU A 67 -12.49 2.33 17.26
CA GLU A 67 -12.28 0.87 17.34
C GLU A 67 -10.81 0.45 17.15
N PHE A 68 -9.99 1.30 16.53
CA PHE A 68 -8.58 1.03 16.27
C PHE A 68 -7.70 1.31 17.49
N GLY A 69 -8.12 2.20 18.40
CA GLY A 69 -7.38 2.57 19.61
C GLY A 69 -6.07 3.35 19.36
N GLU A 70 -5.64 3.52 18.12
CA GLU A 70 -4.42 4.23 17.71
C GLU A 70 -4.62 4.95 16.37
N ARG A 71 -3.72 5.89 16.06
CA ARG A 71 -3.78 6.66 14.80
C ARG A 71 -3.57 5.73 13.62
N LEU A 72 -4.41 5.88 12.59
CA LEU A 72 -4.22 5.16 11.34
C LEU A 72 -3.30 5.93 10.39
N VAL A 73 -2.55 5.17 9.61
CA VAL A 73 -1.78 5.73 8.49
C VAL A 73 -2.74 6.28 7.43
N ASP A 74 -2.44 7.45 6.87
CA ASP A 74 -3.16 8.01 5.74
C ASP A 74 -3.15 7.02 4.56
N GLY A 75 -4.34 6.62 4.10
CA GLY A 75 -4.47 5.66 3.00
C GLY A 75 -3.82 6.15 1.70
N THR A 76 -3.77 7.46 1.48
CA THR A 76 -3.12 8.04 0.30
C THR A 76 -1.60 7.90 0.37
N PHE A 77 -1.01 7.95 1.56
CA PHE A 77 0.40 7.60 1.76
C PHE A 77 0.67 6.13 1.42
N VAL A 78 -0.23 5.20 1.80
CA VAL A 78 -0.08 3.77 1.49
C VAL A 78 -0.07 3.53 -0.02
N ILE A 79 -0.94 4.21 -0.77
CA ILE A 79 -0.96 4.15 -2.24
C ILE A 79 0.33 4.72 -2.83
N ALA A 80 0.74 5.91 -2.39
CA ALA A 80 1.97 6.54 -2.85
C ALA A 80 3.20 5.65 -2.60
N LEU A 81 3.27 5.00 -1.44
CA LEU A 81 4.34 4.07 -1.09
C LEU A 81 4.36 2.81 -1.97
N ALA A 82 3.18 2.27 -2.31
CA ALA A 82 3.08 1.06 -3.13
C ALA A 82 3.42 1.31 -4.61
N VAL A 83 3.11 2.50 -5.12
CA VAL A 83 3.35 2.88 -6.52
C VAL A 83 4.79 3.34 -6.74
N GLY A 84 5.35 4.11 -5.79
CA GLY A 84 6.64 4.80 -5.95
C GLY A 84 6.50 6.23 -6.46
#